data_AF-A0A8H3GMP0-F1
#
_entry.id   AF-A0A8H3GMP0-F1
#
_cell.length_a   1.000
_cell.length_b   1.000
_cell.length_c   1.000
_cell.angle_alpha   90.00
_cell.angle_beta   90.00
_cell.angle_gamma   90.00
#
_symmetry.space_group_name_H-M   'P 1'
#
loop_
_entity.id
_entity.type
_entity.pdbx_description
1 polymer ?
#
loop_
_entity_poly.entity_id
_entity_poly.type
_entity_poly.pdbx_seq_one_letter_code
_entity_poly.pdbx_strand_id
1 'polypeptide(L)'
;MGEGDDLDFSWELFPVSVKGHVNPTTLEFSANIGVTIPFPGHQEMFSVNGNFKEGATTAINIAGVKGSIGLYSKGKELWIKPELESPFFPTMNQECKISDLP
;
A
#
# COMPACT_ATOMS: atom_id res chain seq x y z
N MET A 1 -1.41 9.34 28.95
CA MET A 1 -0.49 9.95 27.98
C MET A 1 0.31 8.82 27.35
N GLY A 2 -0.07 8.46 26.14
CA GLY A 2 0.55 7.38 25.39
C GLY A 2 0.15 7.53 23.92
N GLU A 3 0.15 8.77 23.43
CA GLU A 3 0.26 9.02 21.99
C GLU A 3 1.70 8.64 21.66
N GLY A 4 1.92 7.37 21.32
CA GLY A 4 3.02 7.08 20.43
C GLY A 4 2.64 7.74 19.12
N ASP A 5 3.34 8.81 18.76
CA ASP A 5 3.09 9.54 17.52
C ASP A 5 3.01 8.54 16.37
N ASP A 6 1.82 8.38 15.79
CA ASP A 6 1.63 7.55 14.62
C ASP A 6 2.46 8.17 13.49
N LEU A 7 3.21 7.31 12.79
CA LEU A 7 4.10 7.76 11.73
C LEU A 7 3.37 7.66 10.41
N ASP A 8 3.10 8.82 9.83
CA ASP A 8 2.51 8.90 8.51
C ASP A 8 3.52 8.50 7.42
N PHE A 9 3.04 7.71 6.46
CA PHE A 9 3.78 7.38 5.26
C PHE A 9 2.91 7.60 4.02
N SER A 10 3.56 8.01 2.93
CA SER A 10 2.92 8.22 1.64
C SER A 10 3.85 7.74 0.54
N TRP A 11 3.33 6.94 -0.38
CA TRP A 11 4.03 6.45 -1.55
C TRP A 11 3.10 6.51 -2.75
N GLU A 12 3.66 6.87 -3.91
CA GLU A 12 2.89 6.97 -5.14
C GLU A 12 3.75 6.56 -6.33
N LEU A 13 3.24 5.63 -7.12
CA LEU A 13 3.81 5.22 -8.39
C LEU A 13 2.66 4.77 -9.28
N PHE A 14 2.38 5.55 -10.33
CA PHE A 14 1.26 5.28 -11.24
C PHE A 14 1.25 3.80 -11.69
N PRO A 15 0.11 3.09 -11.56
CA PRO A 15 -1.23 3.59 -11.19
C PRO A 15 -1.57 3.55 -9.69
N VAL A 16 -0.64 3.16 -8.82
CA VAL A 16 -0.89 2.90 -7.40
C VAL A 16 -0.45 4.07 -6.53
N SER A 17 -1.27 4.42 -5.54
CA SER A 17 -0.89 5.29 -4.43
C SER A 17 -1.19 4.59 -3.11
N VAL A 18 -0.39 4.87 -2.08
CA VAL A 18 -0.59 4.35 -0.73
C VAL A 18 -0.34 5.47 0.25
N LYS A 19 -1.28 5.70 1.16
CA LYS A 19 -1.14 6.65 2.26
C LYS A 19 -1.66 6.02 3.53
N GLY A 20 -0.88 6.07 4.58
CA GLY A 20 -1.25 5.44 5.82
C GLY A 20 -0.47 5.97 6.99
N HIS A 21 -0.76 5.42 8.14
CA HIS A 21 -0.02 5.64 9.36
C HIS A 21 0.32 4.31 10.01
N VAL A 22 1.40 4.30 10.77
CA VAL A 22 1.82 3.16 11.57
C VAL A 22 2.11 3.58 12.98
N ASN A 23 1.61 2.80 13.93
CA ASN A 23 2.00 2.95 15.31
C ASN A 23 3.35 2.26 15.54
N PRO A 24 4.45 2.98 15.81
CA PRO A 24 5.76 2.35 15.99
C PRO A 24 5.84 1.45 17.23
N THR A 25 4.90 1.59 18.18
CA THR A 25 4.87 0.82 19.42
C THR A 25 4.22 -0.55 19.21
N THR A 26 3.06 -0.59 18.55
CA THR A 26 2.33 -1.85 18.29
C THR A 26 2.69 -2.47 16.93
N LEU A 27 3.30 -1.68 16.04
CA LEU A 27 3.56 -2.01 14.63
C LEU A 27 2.29 -2.30 13.83
N GLU A 28 1.15 -1.85 14.34
CA GLU A 28 -0.11 -1.83 13.61
C GLU A 28 -0.10 -0.66 12.64
N PHE A 29 -0.64 -0.89 11.45
CA PHE A 29 -0.77 0.14 10.43
C PHE A 29 -2.17 0.18 9.85
N SER A 30 -2.54 1.36 9.37
CA SER A 30 -3.70 1.58 8.54
C SER A 30 -3.27 2.30 7.28
N ALA A 31 -3.52 1.72 6.12
CA ALA A 31 -3.14 2.25 4.83
C ALA A 31 -4.33 2.29 3.88
N ASN A 32 -4.50 3.41 3.21
CA ASN A 32 -5.40 3.57 2.08
C ASN A 32 -4.62 3.43 0.80
N ILE A 33 -5.00 2.45 -0.01
CA ILE A 33 -4.37 2.12 -1.28
C ILE A 33 -5.28 2.62 -2.40
N GLY A 34 -4.81 3.60 -3.16
CA GLY A 34 -5.46 4.11 -4.36
C GLY A 34 -4.99 3.36 -5.61
N VAL A 35 -5.91 2.98 -6.50
CA VAL A 35 -5.59 2.49 -7.84
C VAL A 35 -6.27 3.39 -8.88
N THR A 36 -5.47 4.04 -9.72
CA THR A 36 -5.93 4.95 -10.77
C THR A 36 -6.06 4.22 -12.11
N ILE A 37 -7.25 4.26 -12.70
CA ILE A 37 -7.53 3.60 -13.98
C ILE A 37 -7.83 4.67 -15.03
N PRO A 38 -7.17 4.66 -16.21
CA PRO A 38 -7.20 5.78 -17.15
C PRO A 38 -8.56 6.04 -17.82
N PHE A 39 -9.53 5.12 -17.74
CA PHE A 39 -10.90 5.38 -18.17
C PHE A 39 -11.90 4.77 -17.17
N PRO A 40 -12.83 5.56 -16.61
CA PRO A 40 -13.06 7.01 -16.79
C PRO A 40 -12.22 7.93 -15.86
N GLY A 41 -11.01 7.52 -15.42
CA GLY A 41 -10.28 8.23 -14.36
C GLY A 41 -10.71 7.78 -12.96
N HIS A 42 -11.18 6.54 -12.86
CA HIS A 42 -11.68 5.94 -11.64
C HIS A 42 -10.52 5.72 -10.66
N GLN A 43 -10.67 6.19 -9.43
CA GLN A 43 -9.77 5.93 -8.32
C GLN A 43 -10.50 5.05 -7.30
N GLU A 44 -10.06 3.82 -7.16
CA GLU A 44 -10.54 2.94 -6.10
C GLU A 44 -9.63 3.07 -4.89
N MET A 45 -10.23 3.21 -3.72
CA MET A 45 -9.51 3.28 -2.45
C MET A 45 -9.81 2.03 -1.62
N PHE A 46 -8.76 1.32 -1.25
CA PHE A 46 -8.83 0.14 -0.40
C PHE A 46 -8.17 0.45 0.93
N SER A 47 -8.92 0.36 2.01
CA SER A 47 -8.35 0.45 3.35
C SER A 47 -7.83 -0.92 3.77
N VAL A 48 -6.55 -0.98 4.12
CA VAL A 48 -5.85 -2.16 4.60
C VAL A 48 -5.35 -1.84 6.00
N ASN A 49 -5.78 -2.63 6.97
CA ASN A 49 -5.29 -2.57 8.32
C ASN A 49 -4.57 -3.89 8.61
N GLY A 50 -3.46 -3.83 9.32
CA GLY A 50 -2.70 -5.03 9.67
C GLY A 50 -1.54 -4.72 10.60
N ASN A 51 -0.68 -5.73 10.80
CA ASN A 51 0.55 -5.60 11.55
C ASN A 51 1.74 -5.75 10.58
N PHE A 52 2.71 -4.84 10.62
CA PHE A 52 3.85 -4.92 9.71
C PHE A 52 4.75 -6.14 9.92
N LYS A 53 4.77 -6.75 11.11
CA LYS A 53 5.50 -8.00 11.35
C LYS A 53 4.91 -9.17 10.58
N GLU A 54 3.59 -9.19 10.42
CA GLU A 54 2.87 -10.23 9.67
C GLU A 54 2.77 -9.86 8.18
N GLY A 55 2.82 -8.56 7.89
CA GLY A 55 2.46 -8.00 6.59
C GLY A 55 0.95 -8.02 6.38
N ALA A 56 0.48 -7.24 5.41
CA ALA A 56 -0.87 -7.36 4.91
C ALA A 56 -0.85 -7.39 3.39
N THR A 57 -1.75 -8.16 2.80
CA THR A 57 -1.95 -8.19 1.36
C THR A 57 -3.43 -8.02 1.08
N THR A 58 -3.76 -7.12 0.16
CA THR A 58 -5.13 -6.96 -0.33
C THR A 58 -5.20 -7.40 -1.79
N ALA A 59 -6.29 -8.07 -2.15
CA ALA A 59 -6.56 -8.45 -3.53
C ALA A 59 -7.32 -7.31 -4.23
N ILE A 60 -6.94 -7.04 -5.46
CA ILE A 60 -7.52 -6.00 -6.32
C ILE A 60 -8.22 -6.69 -7.48
N ASN A 61 -9.50 -6.39 -7.67
CA ASN A 61 -10.27 -6.86 -8.83
C ASN A 61 -11.34 -5.82 -9.19
N ILE A 62 -10.95 -4.83 -9.99
CA ILE A 62 -11.77 -3.65 -10.29
C ILE A 62 -11.59 -3.25 -11.75
N ALA A 63 -12.69 -3.02 -12.46
CA ALA A 63 -12.71 -2.47 -13.81
C ALA A 63 -11.69 -3.11 -14.81
N GLY A 64 -11.37 -4.40 -14.68
CA GLY A 64 -10.39 -5.08 -15.55
C GLY A 64 -8.94 -5.05 -15.06
N VAL A 65 -8.65 -4.36 -13.95
CA VAL A 65 -7.41 -4.49 -13.18
C VAL A 65 -7.56 -5.66 -12.20
N LYS A 66 -6.59 -6.57 -12.19
CA LYS A 66 -6.55 -7.73 -11.29
C LYS A 66 -5.18 -7.86 -10.66
N GLY A 67 -5.13 -8.29 -9.41
CA GLY A 67 -3.85 -8.50 -8.75
C GLY A 67 -3.93 -8.42 -7.24
N SER A 68 -2.81 -8.07 -6.62
CA SER A 68 -2.71 -7.84 -5.18
C SER A 68 -1.72 -6.73 -4.87
N ILE A 69 -1.87 -6.13 -3.70
CA ILE A 69 -0.92 -5.16 -3.17
C ILE A 69 -0.54 -5.60 -1.77
N GLY A 70 0.75 -5.93 -1.60
CA GLY A 70 1.35 -6.29 -0.32
C GLY A 70 2.02 -5.10 0.34
N LEU A 71 1.83 -4.96 1.65
CA LEU A 71 2.51 -4.02 2.54
C LEU A 71 3.15 -4.81 3.67
N TYR A 72 4.44 -4.64 3.90
CA TYR A 72 5.17 -5.39 4.92
C TYR A 72 6.44 -4.63 5.33
N SER A 73 7.05 -5.01 6.45
CA SER A 73 8.36 -4.48 6.85
C SER A 73 9.51 -5.43 6.52
N LYS A 74 10.67 -4.86 6.17
CA LYS A 74 11.96 -5.57 6.11
C LYS A 74 12.90 -4.89 7.09
N GLY A 75 13.03 -5.47 8.28
CA GLY A 75 13.80 -4.86 9.37
C GLY A 75 13.16 -3.54 9.81
N LYS A 76 13.87 -2.43 9.60
CA LYS A 76 13.41 -1.06 9.87
C LYS A 76 12.88 -0.35 8.63
N GLU A 77 12.55 -1.06 7.57
CA GLU A 77 12.08 -0.43 6.34
C GLU A 77 10.66 -0.85 6.04
N LEU A 78 9.84 0.09 5.58
CA LEU A 78 8.51 -0.17 5.07
C LEU A 78 8.58 -0.39 3.56
N TRP A 79 7.98 -1.49 3.10
CA TRP A 79 7.98 -1.90 1.72
C TRP A 79 6.58 -2.16 1.20
N ILE A 80 6.40 -1.92 -0.09
CA ILE A 80 5.20 -2.23 -0.85
C ILE A 80 5.55 -3.11 -2.04
N LYS A 81 4.68 -4.06 -2.34
CA LYS A 81 4.75 -4.90 -3.53
C LYS A 81 3.39 -4.93 -4.24
N PRO A 82 3.10 -3.96 -5.13
CA PRO A 82 2.00 -4.08 -6.06
C PRO A 82 2.30 -5.11 -7.15
N GLU A 83 1.39 -6.06 -7.29
CA GLU A 83 1.32 -7.06 -8.35
C GLU A 83 -0.01 -6.88 -9.09
N LEU A 84 -0.05 -6.01 -10.09
CA LEU A 84 -1.26 -5.64 -10.83
C LEU A 84 -1.12 -5.94 -12.33
N GLU A 85 -2.14 -6.57 -12.88
CA GLU A 85 -2.32 -6.80 -14.31
C GLU A 85 -3.52 -6.00 -14.81
N SER A 86 -3.37 -5.38 -15.98
CA SER A 86 -4.42 -4.54 -16.57
C SER A 86 -4.29 -4.47 -18.09
N PRO A 87 -5.40 -4.30 -18.83
CA PRO A 87 -5.35 -3.92 -20.23
C PRO A 87 -4.96 -2.45 -20.46
N PHE A 88 -4.93 -1.61 -19.42
CA PHE A 88 -4.76 -0.15 -19.56
C PHE A 88 -3.34 0.36 -19.27
N PHE A 89 -2.55 -0.39 -18.52
CA PHE A 89 -1.18 -0.06 -18.16
C PHE A 89 -0.33 -1.33 -18.13
N PRO A 90 1.00 -1.23 -18.31
CA PRO A 90 1.89 -2.38 -18.22
C PRO A 90 1.74 -3.09 -16.88
N THR A 91 1.88 -4.41 -16.87
CA THR A 91 1.88 -5.20 -15.62
C THR A 91 2.86 -4.60 -14.62
N MET A 92 2.34 -4.29 -13.44
CA MET A 92 3.12 -3.80 -12.33
C MET A 92 3.46 -4.98 -11.43
N ASN A 93 4.75 -5.30 -11.33
CA ASN A 93 5.25 -6.26 -10.36
C ASN A 93 6.59 -5.71 -9.87
N GLN A 94 6.50 -4.68 -9.04
CA GLN A 94 7.67 -3.99 -8.55
C GLN A 94 7.59 -3.86 -7.04
N GLU A 95 8.66 -4.26 -6.39
CA GLU A 95 8.84 -4.08 -4.97
C GLU A 95 9.55 -2.75 -4.72
N CYS A 96 8.95 -1.88 -3.90
CA CYS A 96 9.45 -0.54 -3.63
C CYS A 96 9.53 -0.28 -2.13
N LYS A 97 10.59 0.40 -1.70
CA LYS A 97 10.71 0.96 -0.36
C LYS A 97 9.84 2.22 -0.27
N ILE A 98 9.00 2.31 0.76
CA ILE A 98 8.16 3.47 1.06
C ILE A 98 8.94 4.45 1.95
N SER A 99 9.39 3.98 3.11
CA SER A 99 10.14 4.79 4.07
C SER A 99 10.97 3.91 5.00
N ASP A 100 11.84 4.55 5.77
CA ASP A 100 12.42 3.97 6.97
C ASP A 100 11.42 4.12 8.14
N LEU A 101 11.29 3.07 8.93
CA LEU A 101 10.65 3.04 10.25
C LEU A 101 11.72 3.47 11.29
N PRO A 102 11.36 4.31 12.28
CA PRO A 102 12.30 4.79 13.29
C PRO A 102 12.91 3.67 14.17
#